data_AF-A0A524M3U1-F1
#
_entry.id   AF-A0A524M3U1-F1
#
_cell.length_a   1.000
_cell.length_b   1.000
_cell.length_c   1.000
_cell.angle_alpha   90.00
_cell.angle_beta   90.00
_cell.angle_gamma   90.00
#
_symmetry.space_group_name_H-M   'P 1'
#
loop_
_entity.id
_entity.type
_entity.pdbx_description
1 polymer ?
#
loop_
_entity_poly.entity_id
_entity_poly.type
_entity_poly.pdbx_seq_one_letter_code
_entity_poly.pdbx_strand_id
1 'polypeptide(L)'
;MTDLDEYYPVNTIPALSWALDLYFKADGKFKEGGVVELILPAGTHKVMMQKKGEHEIILWMSKKKIYVRARCGFDKDCPFNSGRINAWDREALKKLPWDETNSRAFFAAVRKWLVRLKFDFVTIIRALNTACDRKVEIPLTTKWGREFKKFDDYRKNK
;
A
#
# COMPACT_ATOMS: atom_id res chain seq x y z
N MET A 1 11.72 18.68 -3.66
CA MET A 1 11.26 17.89 -2.50
C MET A 1 9.97 17.25 -2.98
N THR A 2 9.92 15.93 -3.14
CA THR A 2 8.70 15.24 -3.56
C THR A 2 7.66 15.44 -2.46
N ASP A 3 6.44 15.81 -2.84
CA ASP A 3 5.36 15.85 -1.86
C ASP A 3 5.08 14.41 -1.39
N LEU A 4 5.17 14.16 -0.08
CA LEU A 4 4.96 12.83 0.49
C LEU A 4 3.53 12.34 0.25
N ASP A 5 2.59 13.28 0.05
CA ASP A 5 1.21 13.00 -0.32
C ASP A 5 1.06 12.46 -1.75
N GLU A 6 2.05 12.65 -2.63
CA GLU A 6 2.04 12.16 -4.01
C GLU A 6 2.52 10.71 -4.15
N TYR A 7 3.12 10.13 -3.11
CA TYR A 7 3.58 8.75 -3.17
C TYR A 7 2.42 7.76 -3.38
N TYR A 8 2.51 7.00 -4.48
CA TYR A 8 1.53 5.95 -4.76
C TYR A 8 1.29 4.98 -3.58
N PRO A 9 2.32 4.51 -2.84
CA PRO A 9 2.11 3.66 -1.67
C PRO A 9 1.30 4.33 -0.56
N VAL A 10 1.53 5.61 -0.29
CA VAL A 10 0.83 6.39 0.76
C VAL A 10 -0.66 6.51 0.46
N ASN A 11 -1.06 6.49 -0.81
CA ASN A 11 -2.47 6.55 -1.21
C ASN A 11 -3.10 5.17 -1.49
N THR A 12 -2.31 4.20 -1.96
CA THR A 12 -2.80 2.87 -2.33
C THR A 12 -2.96 1.94 -1.12
N ILE A 13 -1.97 1.92 -0.22
CA ILE A 13 -1.94 0.98 0.91
C ILE A 13 -3.10 1.25 1.90
N PRO A 14 -3.40 2.50 2.30
CA PRO A 14 -4.57 2.78 3.14
C PRO A 14 -5.89 2.37 2.49
N ALA A 15 -6.08 2.67 1.20
CA ALA A 15 -7.28 2.29 0.48
C ALA A 15 -7.51 0.76 0.48
N LEU A 16 -6.44 -0.03 0.29
CA LEU A 16 -6.51 -1.48 0.42
C LEU A 16 -6.86 -1.92 1.84
N SER A 17 -6.28 -1.27 2.86
CA SER A 17 -6.60 -1.56 4.27
C SER A 17 -8.07 -1.31 4.59
N TRP A 18 -8.63 -0.19 4.11
CA TRP A 18 -10.05 0.16 4.27
C TRP A 18 -10.97 -0.84 3.55
N ALA A 19 -10.58 -1.22 2.33
CA ALA A 19 -11.32 -2.20 1.55
C ALA A 19 -11.35 -3.57 2.25
N LEU A 20 -10.24 -4.00 2.85
CA LEU A 20 -10.17 -5.26 3.57
C LEU A 20 -11.02 -5.25 4.85
N ASP A 21 -11.05 -4.14 5.59
CA ASP A 21 -11.94 -4.00 6.75
C ASP A 21 -13.41 -4.21 6.35
N LEU A 22 -13.86 -3.61 5.24
CA LEU A 22 -15.21 -3.83 4.69
C LEU A 22 -15.40 -5.26 4.19
N TYR A 23 -14.42 -5.82 3.47
CA TYR A 23 -14.44 -7.18 2.95
C TYR A 23 -14.69 -8.20 4.07
N PHE A 24 -13.95 -8.09 5.17
CA PHE A 24 -14.07 -9.01 6.30
C PHE A 24 -15.32 -8.77 7.15
N LYS A 25 -15.81 -7.53 7.23
CA LYS A 25 -17.12 -7.23 7.86
C LYS A 25 -18.29 -7.83 7.09
N ALA A 26 -18.16 -7.99 5.78
CA ALA A 26 -19.15 -8.65 4.91
C ALA A 26 -18.97 -10.18 4.83
N ASP A 27 -18.22 -10.78 5.77
CA ASP A 27 -17.90 -12.21 5.80
C ASP A 27 -17.21 -12.72 4.53
N GLY A 28 -16.36 -11.88 3.94
CA GLY A 28 -15.59 -12.22 2.75
C GLY A 28 -14.74 -13.48 2.95
N LYS A 29 -14.90 -14.44 2.04
CA LYS A 29 -14.20 -15.72 2.07
C LYS A 29 -12.70 -15.54 1.91
N PHE A 30 -11.97 -15.65 3.02
CA PHE A 30 -10.51 -15.68 3.02
C PHE A 30 -10.05 -17.01 3.60
N LYS A 31 -9.42 -17.83 2.75
CA LYS A 31 -8.65 -18.97 3.23
C LYS A 31 -7.32 -18.43 3.68
N GLU A 32 -7.10 -18.39 4.99
CA GLU A 32 -5.81 -18.00 5.56
C GLU A 32 -4.75 -18.98 5.06
N GLY A 33 -4.04 -18.59 4.01
CA GLY A 33 -2.78 -19.21 3.62
C GLY A 33 -1.68 -18.76 4.59
N GLY A 34 -0.50 -19.36 4.47
CA GLY A 34 0.70 -18.86 5.14
C GLY A 34 0.95 -17.37 4.85
N VAL A 35 1.82 -16.74 5.65
CA VAL A 35 2.12 -15.31 5.50
C VAL A 35 2.71 -15.05 4.10
N VAL A 36 1.96 -14.35 3.26
CA VAL A 36 2.46 -13.86 1.96
C VAL A 36 3.01 -12.45 2.19
N GLU A 37 4.33 -12.34 2.24
CA GLU A 37 5.02 -11.04 2.28
C GLU A 37 5.23 -10.51 0.85
N LEU A 38 5.04 -9.20 0.68
CA LEU A 38 5.48 -8.44 -0.46
C LEU A 38 6.70 -7.61 -0.04
N ILE A 39 7.84 -7.87 -0.68
CA ILE A 39 9.09 -7.15 -0.42
C ILE A 39 9.33 -6.20 -1.59
N LEU A 40 9.48 -4.92 -1.26
CA LEU A 40 9.78 -3.85 -2.21
C LEU A 40 11.23 -3.40 -1.95
N PRO A 41 12.15 -3.56 -2.93
CA PRO A 41 13.48 -3.00 -2.82
C PRO A 41 13.42 -1.48 -2.65
N ALA A 42 14.17 -0.96 -1.70
CA ALA A 42 14.19 0.44 -1.29
C ALA A 42 15.64 0.92 -1.09
N GLY A 43 16.51 0.50 -2.00
CA GLY A 43 17.93 0.88 -2.05
C GLY A 43 18.86 -0.03 -1.27
N THR A 44 19.99 0.52 -0.81
CA THR A 44 21.12 -0.28 -0.31
C THR A 44 21.77 0.35 0.91
N HIS A 45 22.09 -0.48 1.90
CA HIS A 45 22.95 -0.09 3.01
C HIS A 45 24.40 0.01 2.54
N LYS A 46 25.04 1.15 2.79
CA LYS A 46 26.44 1.40 2.42
C LYS A 46 27.28 1.81 3.63
N VAL A 47 28.45 1.20 3.76
CA VAL A 47 29.49 1.57 4.73
C VAL A 47 30.76 1.87 3.96
N MET A 48 31.37 3.04 4.18
CA MET A 48 32.55 3.50 3.41
C MET A 48 32.34 3.38 1.88
N MET A 49 31.16 3.80 1.41
CA MET A 49 30.71 3.72 0.01
C MET A 49 30.58 2.32 -0.61
N GLN A 50 30.82 1.25 0.15
CA GLN A 50 30.61 -0.13 -0.31
C GLN A 50 29.21 -0.63 0.06
N LYS A 51 28.51 -1.28 -0.89
CA LYS A 51 27.23 -1.97 -0.62
C LYS A 51 27.48 -3.12 0.36
N LYS A 52 26.79 -3.09 1.51
CA LYS A 52 26.85 -4.15 2.54
C LYS A 52 25.54 -4.91 2.69
N GLY A 53 24.41 -4.31 2.30
CA GLY A 53 23.11 -4.96 2.32
C GLY A 53 22.06 -4.22 1.53
N GLU A 54 20.83 -4.72 1.61
CA GLU A 54 19.66 -4.15 0.94
C GLU A 54 18.72 -3.53 1.95
N HIS A 55 18.09 -2.45 1.52
CA HIS A 55 16.98 -1.81 2.21
C HIS A 55 15.69 -2.26 1.55
N GLU A 56 14.73 -2.66 2.36
CA GLU A 56 13.49 -3.26 1.91
C GLU A 56 12.30 -2.65 2.64
N ILE A 57 11.21 -2.39 1.91
CA ILE A 57 9.91 -2.14 2.51
C ILE A 57 9.06 -3.40 2.38
N ILE A 58 8.65 -3.95 3.51
CA ILE A 58 7.91 -5.21 3.61
C ILE A 58 6.47 -4.88 3.92
N LEU A 59 5.56 -5.36 3.07
CA LEU A 59 4.12 -5.32 3.21
C LEU A 59 3.60 -6.74 3.44
N TRP A 60 2.77 -6.95 4.46
CA TRP A 60 2.15 -8.25 4.70
C TRP A 60 0.78 -8.12 5.35
N MET A 61 0.02 -9.20 5.31
CA MET A 61 -1.24 -9.29 6.04
C MET A 61 -1.08 -10.21 7.24
N SER A 62 -1.61 -9.79 8.39
CA SER A 62 -1.68 -10.60 9.60
C SER A 62 -2.97 -10.27 10.35
N LYS A 63 -3.69 -11.30 10.83
CA LYS A 63 -4.96 -11.13 11.56
C LYS A 63 -5.93 -10.19 10.82
N LYS A 64 -6.09 -10.41 9.50
CA LYS A 64 -6.97 -9.62 8.62
C LYS A 64 -6.61 -8.13 8.48
N LYS A 65 -5.42 -7.71 8.92
CA LYS A 65 -4.92 -6.33 8.81
C LYS A 65 -3.64 -6.29 8.00
N ILE A 66 -3.44 -5.21 7.26
CA ILE A 66 -2.21 -4.97 6.51
C ILE A 66 -1.21 -4.22 7.40
N TYR A 67 0.03 -4.66 7.35
CA TYR A 67 1.16 -4.03 8.03
C TYR A 67 2.27 -3.72 7.05
N VAL A 68 3.02 -2.67 7.36
CA VAL A 68 4.19 -2.22 6.61
C VAL A 68 5.36 -2.02 7.57
N ARG A 69 6.58 -2.32 7.14
CA ARG A 69 7.80 -1.90 7.82
C ARG A 69 8.93 -1.67 6.83
N ALA A 70 9.82 -0.74 7.13
CA ALA A 70 11.12 -0.66 6.50
C ALA A 70 12.11 -1.54 7.29
N ARG A 71 12.95 -2.27 6.57
CA ARG A 71 13.96 -3.18 7.12
C ARG A 71 15.27 -3.06 6.34
N CYS A 72 16.37 -2.94 7.06
CA CYS A 72 17.71 -3.18 6.55
C CYS A 72 18.07 -4.65 6.73
N GLY A 73 18.52 -5.29 5.66
CA GLY A 73 18.97 -6.69 5.68
C GLY A 73 20.33 -6.91 6.35
N PHE A 74 21.10 -5.83 6.59
CA PHE A 74 22.48 -5.91 7.10
C PHE A 74 22.60 -5.50 8.57
N ASP A 75 21.99 -4.39 8.96
CA ASP A 75 22.15 -3.78 10.29
C ASP A 75 20.79 -3.54 10.96
N LYS A 76 20.65 -4.04 12.19
CA LYS A 76 19.41 -3.93 13.00
C LYS A 76 19.23 -2.53 13.59
N ASP A 77 20.30 -1.78 13.78
CA ASP A 77 20.27 -0.43 14.34
C ASP A 77 20.30 0.65 13.25
N CYS A 78 20.22 0.23 11.98
CA CYS A 78 20.17 1.13 10.85
C CYS A 78 18.95 2.09 10.95
N PRO A 79 19.14 3.41 10.76
CA PRO A 79 18.04 4.39 10.79
C PRO A 79 16.94 4.16 9.75
N PHE A 80 17.22 3.36 8.71
CA PHE A 80 16.23 2.92 7.73
C PHE A 80 15.16 2.02 8.36
N ASN A 81 15.48 1.28 9.43
CA ASN A 81 14.55 0.37 10.06
C ASN A 81 13.37 1.13 10.67
N SER A 82 12.16 0.58 10.50
CA SER A 82 10.97 1.08 11.17
C SER A 82 10.33 -0.02 12.03
N GLY A 83 9.56 0.42 13.02
CA GLY A 83 8.60 -0.44 13.69
C GLY A 83 7.51 -0.94 12.73
N ARG A 84 6.65 -1.83 13.23
CA ARG A 84 5.46 -2.28 12.49
C ARG A 84 4.44 -1.15 12.40
N ILE A 85 4.17 -0.68 11.20
CA ILE A 85 3.16 0.35 10.90
C ILE A 85 1.87 -0.33 10.45
N ASN A 86 0.74 0.11 10.97
CA ASN A 86 -0.57 -0.29 10.46
C ASN A 86 -0.85 0.46 9.15
N ALA A 87 -1.20 -0.26 8.09
CA ALA A 87 -1.51 0.32 6.79
C ALA A 87 -2.65 1.35 6.80
N TRP A 88 -3.47 1.36 7.85
CA TRP A 88 -4.52 2.37 8.03
C TRP A 88 -3.96 3.76 8.35
N ASP A 89 -2.77 3.84 8.96
CA ASP A 89 -2.15 5.09 9.38
C ASP A 89 -1.34 5.71 8.24
N ARG A 90 -2.01 6.56 7.46
CA ARG A 90 -1.42 7.26 6.31
C ARG A 90 -0.23 8.13 6.72
N GLU A 91 -0.32 8.83 7.84
CA GLU A 91 0.74 9.74 8.30
C GLU A 91 1.99 8.98 8.77
N ALA A 92 1.83 7.80 9.36
CA ALA A 92 2.97 6.92 9.62
C ALA A 92 3.59 6.37 8.33
N LEU A 93 2.78 6.02 7.32
CA LEU A 93 3.30 5.54 6.03
C LEU A 93 4.11 6.59 5.28
N LYS A 94 3.75 7.88 5.36
CA LYS A 94 4.52 8.98 4.75
C LYS A 94 5.97 9.04 5.24
N LYS A 95 6.24 8.59 6.46
CA LYS A 95 7.56 8.62 7.07
C LYS A 95 8.49 7.51 6.55
N LEU A 96 7.96 6.57 5.78
CA LEU A 96 8.78 5.53 5.16
C LEU A 96 9.53 6.10 3.94
N PRO A 97 10.77 5.64 3.69
CA PRO A 97 11.62 6.12 2.60
C PRO A 97 11.18 5.53 1.23
N TRP A 98 10.05 6.00 0.71
CA TRP A 98 9.47 5.54 -0.56
C TRP A 98 10.23 6.00 -1.80
N ASP A 99 11.04 7.06 -1.71
CA ASP A 99 11.81 7.62 -2.85
C ASP A 99 12.72 6.58 -3.50
N GLU A 100 13.23 5.63 -2.72
CA GLU A 100 14.14 4.58 -3.20
C GLU A 100 13.39 3.39 -3.83
N THR A 101 12.04 3.40 -3.78
CA THR A 101 11.21 2.35 -4.36
C THR A 101 10.80 2.65 -5.80
N ASN A 102 10.77 1.61 -6.65
CA ASN A 102 10.33 1.76 -8.03
C ASN A 102 8.80 1.84 -8.11
N SER A 103 8.27 3.05 -8.28
CA SER A 103 6.83 3.33 -8.43
C SER A 103 6.13 2.55 -9.55
N ARG A 104 6.80 2.24 -10.67
CA ARG A 104 6.20 1.44 -11.76
C ARG A 104 6.08 -0.03 -11.36
N ALA A 105 7.09 -0.55 -10.67
CA ALA A 105 7.09 -1.93 -10.18
C ALA A 105 6.09 -2.13 -9.03
N PHE A 106 5.84 -1.08 -8.24
CA PHE A 106 4.92 -1.12 -7.09
C PHE A 106 3.54 -1.69 -7.45
N PHE A 107 2.86 -1.12 -8.46
CA PHE A 107 1.50 -1.56 -8.82
C PHE A 107 1.46 -3.01 -9.31
N ALA A 108 2.44 -3.42 -10.12
CA ALA A 108 2.55 -4.79 -10.59
C ALA A 108 2.75 -5.77 -9.42
N ALA A 109 3.59 -5.39 -8.45
CA ALA A 109 3.89 -6.18 -7.28
C ALA A 109 2.68 -6.31 -6.34
N VAL A 110 1.99 -5.21 -6.04
CA VAL A 110 0.76 -5.18 -5.23
C VAL A 110 -0.34 -6.01 -5.88
N ARG A 111 -0.56 -5.89 -7.19
CA ARG A 111 -1.55 -6.72 -7.91
C ARG A 111 -1.23 -8.21 -7.78
N LYS A 112 0.03 -8.59 -7.99
CA LYS A 112 0.47 -9.99 -7.87
C LYS A 112 0.30 -10.52 -6.44
N TRP A 113 0.57 -9.67 -5.45
CA TRP A 113 0.36 -9.99 -4.04
C TRP A 113 -1.12 -10.22 -3.71
N LEU A 114 -2.03 -9.32 -4.14
CA LEU A 114 -3.47 -9.49 -3.95
C LEU A 114 -4.02 -10.77 -4.59
N VAL A 115 -3.56 -11.12 -5.79
CA VAL A 115 -3.94 -12.39 -6.45
C VAL A 115 -3.49 -13.61 -5.64
N ARG A 116 -2.28 -13.55 -5.06
CA ARG A 116 -1.76 -14.64 -4.20
C ARG A 116 -2.52 -14.81 -2.90
N LEU A 117 -3.14 -13.75 -2.39
CA LEU A 117 -4.01 -13.80 -1.21
C LEU A 117 -5.37 -14.47 -1.49
N LYS A 118 -5.70 -14.74 -2.76
CA LYS A 118 -6.91 -15.48 -3.18
C LYS A 118 -8.22 -14.93 -2.60
N PHE A 119 -8.35 -13.61 -2.51
CA PHE A 119 -9.62 -12.98 -2.16
C PHE A 119 -10.68 -13.25 -3.23
N ASP A 120 -11.95 -13.29 -2.82
CA ASP A 120 -13.07 -13.19 -3.75
C ASP A 120 -13.01 -11.85 -4.51
N PHE A 121 -12.77 -11.92 -5.82
CA PHE A 121 -12.49 -10.77 -6.66
C PHE A 121 -13.65 -9.76 -6.69
N VAL A 122 -14.89 -10.24 -6.80
CA VAL A 122 -16.06 -9.35 -6.89
C VAL A 122 -16.26 -8.60 -5.57
N THR A 123 -16.16 -9.29 -4.45
CA THR A 123 -16.34 -8.71 -3.13
C THR A 123 -15.24 -7.72 -2.79
N ILE A 124 -13.97 -8.01 -3.10
CA ILE A 124 -12.86 -7.09 -2.80
C ILE A 124 -12.94 -5.81 -3.65
N ILE A 125 -13.32 -5.90 -4.92
CA ILE A 125 -13.48 -4.71 -5.78
C ILE A 125 -14.66 -3.85 -5.31
N ARG A 126 -15.79 -4.45 -4.92
CA ARG A 126 -16.92 -3.71 -4.34
C ARG A 126 -16.53 -3.01 -3.04
N ALA A 127 -15.77 -3.70 -2.18
CA ALA A 127 -15.26 -3.14 -0.94
C ALA A 127 -14.32 -1.96 -1.19
N LEU A 128 -13.44 -2.07 -2.19
CA LEU A 128 -12.52 -1.00 -2.58
C LEU A 128 -13.27 0.24 -3.09
N ASN A 129 -14.24 0.07 -4.00
CA ASN A 129 -15.06 1.19 -4.47
C ASN A 129 -15.80 1.88 -3.31
N THR A 130 -16.42 1.08 -2.44
CA THR A 130 -17.16 1.60 -1.28
C THR A 130 -16.24 2.34 -0.30
N ALA A 131 -15.04 1.82 -0.06
CA ALA A 131 -14.05 2.46 0.80
C ALA A 131 -13.60 3.80 0.21
N CYS A 132 -13.25 3.82 -1.08
CA CYS A 132 -12.81 5.04 -1.76
C CYS A 132 -13.91 6.11 -1.80
N ASP A 133 -15.16 5.73 -2.12
CA ASP A 133 -16.30 6.65 -2.13
C ASP A 133 -16.55 7.34 -0.77
N ARG A 134 -16.15 6.70 0.34
CA ARG A 134 -16.34 7.23 1.70
C ARG A 134 -15.16 8.02 2.25
N LYS A 135 -13.95 7.79 1.73
CA LYS A 135 -12.70 8.20 2.38
C LYS A 135 -11.79 9.04 1.50
N VAL A 136 -11.99 9.02 0.19
CA VAL A 136 -11.27 9.92 -0.73
C VAL A 136 -11.98 11.28 -0.70
N GLU A 137 -11.21 12.35 -0.59
CA GLU A 137 -11.76 13.71 -0.68
C GLU A 137 -12.39 13.92 -2.07
N ILE A 138 -13.65 14.34 -2.04
CA ILE A 138 -14.51 14.62 -3.18
C ILE A 138 -14.92 16.10 -3.11
N PRO A 139 -15.11 16.81 -4.23
CA PRO A 139 -15.17 16.30 -5.60
C PRO A 139 -13.79 16.03 -6.24
N LEU A 140 -13.72 14.98 -7.05
CA LEU A 140 -12.56 14.73 -7.92
C LEU A 140 -12.72 15.51 -9.22
N THR A 141 -11.82 16.43 -9.49
CA THR A 141 -11.83 17.23 -10.72
C THR A 141 -10.91 16.62 -11.77
N THR A 142 -11.44 16.35 -12.96
CA THR A 142 -10.62 15.91 -14.10
C THR A 142 -9.78 17.06 -14.67
N LYS A 143 -8.76 16.74 -15.47
CA LYS A 143 -7.97 17.73 -16.22
C LYS A 143 -8.79 18.63 -17.17
N TRP A 144 -10.05 18.28 -17.43
CA TRP A 144 -11.00 19.03 -18.27
C TRP A 144 -12.08 19.75 -17.45
N GLY A 145 -11.93 19.86 -16.13
CA GLY A 145 -12.84 20.61 -15.26
C GLY A 145 -14.15 19.90 -14.88
N ARG A 146 -14.35 18.63 -15.26
CA ARG A 146 -15.51 17.85 -14.77
C ARG A 146 -15.28 17.39 -13.33
N GLU A 147 -16.24 17.67 -12.46
CA GLU A 147 -16.26 17.28 -11.05
C GLU A 147 -17.06 16.00 -10.83
N PHE A 148 -16.52 15.10 -10.02
CA PHE A 148 -17.18 13.84 -9.65
C PHE A 148 -17.36 13.76 -8.14
N LYS A 149 -18.61 13.60 -7.71
CA LYS A 149 -18.99 13.46 -6.29
C LYS A 149 -18.73 12.06 -5.72
N LYS A 150 -18.36 11.09 -6.57
CA LYS A 150 -18.01 9.72 -6.18
C LYS A 150 -16.79 9.24 -6.94
N PHE A 151 -16.00 8.39 -6.31
CA PHE A 151 -14.81 7.82 -6.91
C PHE A 151 -15.17 6.84 -8.04
N ASP A 152 -16.23 6.04 -7.88
CA ASP A 152 -16.66 5.11 -8.95
C ASP A 152 -17.15 5.85 -10.21
N ASP A 153 -17.80 7.01 -10.04
CA ASP A 153 -18.24 7.84 -11.16
C ASP A 153 -17.03 8.43 -11.91
N TYR A 154 -16.02 8.90 -11.17
CA TYR A 154 -14.74 9.32 -11.76
C TYR A 154 -14.08 8.18 -12.54
N ARG A 155 -14.00 6.98 -11.95
CA ARG A 155 -13.36 5.80 -12.56
C ARG A 155 -14.01 5.39 -13.89
N LYS A 156 -15.34 5.45 -13.98
CA LYS A 156 -16.09 5.06 -15.19
C LYS A 156 -15.96 6.06 -16.34
N ASN A 157 -15.58 7.30 -16.05
CA ASN A 157 -15.57 8.41 -17.01
C ASN A 157 -14.15 8.96 -17.29
N LYS A 158 -13.11 8.21 -16.91
CA LYS A 158 -11.70 8.56 -17.12
C LYS A 158 -11.20 8.11 -18.49
#